data_AF-A0A1W2F9Z0-F1
#
_entry.id   AF-A0A1W2F9Z0-F1
#
_cell.length_a   1.000
_cell.length_b   1.000
_cell.length_c   1.000
_cell.angle_alpha   90.00
_cell.angle_beta   90.00
_cell.angle_gamma   90.00
#
_symmetry.space_group_name_H-M   'P 1'
#
loop_
_entity.id
_entity.type
_entity.pdbx_description
1 polymer ?
#
loop_
_entity_poly.entity_id
_entity_poly.type
_entity_poly.pdbx_seq_one_letter_code
_entity_poly.pdbx_strand_id
1 'polypeptide(L)'
;MPQVVLNRIAQIEALLGTSLGSGRRIRILGTAGIATVPTGVQMPRMNSIIERWVKTLRAELLDRTLIWNQTHLRRALREYERHYNEHRTHRSLAAAAPLRILPEPLKPSQIERLTVDRQDRLGGVIHEYHHAA
;
A
#
# COMPACT_ATOMS: atom_id res chain seq x y z
N MET A 1 8.57 2.53 10.31
CA MET A 1 8.58 1.93 8.96
C MET A 1 8.47 3.06 7.95
N PRO A 2 9.61 3.59 7.51
CA PRO A 2 9.63 4.84 6.76
C PRO A 2 9.15 4.59 5.33
N GLN A 3 8.85 5.71 4.65
CA GLN A 3 8.30 5.93 3.31
C GLN A 3 8.89 5.16 2.11
N VAL A 4 9.70 4.12 2.34
CA VAL A 4 10.52 3.44 1.33
C VAL A 4 9.69 2.55 0.39
N VAL A 5 8.58 1.97 0.85
CA VAL A 5 7.73 1.10 0.00
C VAL A 5 6.84 1.93 -0.94
N LEU A 6 6.28 3.03 -0.42
CA LEU A 6 5.45 3.98 -1.15
C LEU A 6 6.22 4.67 -2.27
N ASN A 7 7.43 5.17 -1.99
CA ASN A 7 8.19 5.92 -2.99
C ASN A 7 8.71 5.01 -4.13
N ARG A 8 8.99 3.72 -3.86
CA ARG A 8 9.41 2.78 -4.91
C ARG A 8 8.27 2.38 -5.84
N ILE A 9 7.07 2.06 -5.34
CA ILE A 9 5.96 1.61 -6.19
C ILE A 9 5.39 2.76 -7.02
N ALA A 10 5.22 3.96 -6.45
CA ALA A 10 4.73 5.12 -7.17
C ALA A 10 5.71 5.64 -8.25
N GLN A 11 7.03 5.63 -7.98
CA GLN A 11 8.04 5.97 -9.01
C GLN A 11 8.14 4.89 -10.11
N ILE A 12 7.96 3.62 -9.75
CA ILE A 12 7.97 2.52 -10.72
C ILE A 12 6.68 2.54 -11.57
N GLU A 13 5.49 2.83 -11.02
CA GLU A 13 4.25 3.00 -11.80
C GLU A 13 4.29 4.22 -12.74
N ALA A 14 4.86 5.35 -12.30
CA ALA A 14 5.08 6.52 -13.16
C ALA A 14 6.02 6.22 -14.36
N LEU A 15 6.91 5.22 -14.23
CA LEU A 15 7.83 4.77 -15.28
C LEU A 15 7.32 3.54 -16.06
N LEU A 16 6.39 2.75 -15.49
CA LEU A 16 5.83 1.53 -16.07
C LEU A 16 4.73 1.78 -17.13
N GLY A 17 4.22 3.00 -17.25
CA GLY A 17 3.33 3.40 -18.34
C GLY A 17 3.98 3.35 -19.73
N THR A 18 5.28 3.02 -19.82
CA THR A 18 6.02 2.92 -21.07
C THR A 18 6.69 1.55 -21.22
N SER A 19 6.47 0.94 -22.38
CA SER A 19 7.15 -0.25 -22.89
C SER A 19 8.63 0.07 -23.15
N LEU A 20 9.41 0.22 -22.09
CA LEU A 20 10.84 0.48 -22.17
C LEU A 20 11.61 -0.72 -21.62
N GLY A 21 12.51 -1.27 -22.43
CA GLY A 21 13.39 -2.37 -22.02
C GLY A 21 14.25 -2.02 -20.81
N SER A 22 14.65 -3.05 -20.05
CA SER A 22 15.35 -2.96 -18.75
C SER A 22 16.49 -1.93 -18.71
N GLY A 23 17.34 -1.87 -19.75
CA GLY A 23 18.47 -0.93 -19.81
C GLY A 23 18.06 0.55 -19.94
N ARG A 24 16.91 0.85 -20.54
CA ARG A 24 16.42 2.24 -20.68
C ARG A 24 15.88 2.78 -19.35
N ARG A 25 15.30 1.93 -18.51
CA ARG A 25 14.83 2.32 -17.17
C ARG A 25 15.98 2.67 -16.22
N ILE A 26 17.03 1.84 -16.18
CA ILE A 26 18.21 2.09 -15.34
C ILE A 26 18.84 3.43 -15.73
N ARG A 27 18.90 3.75 -17.03
CA ARG A 27 19.42 5.04 -17.51
C ARG A 27 18.58 6.22 -17.03
N ILE A 28 17.25 6.14 -17.14
CA ILE A 28 16.35 7.21 -16.69
C ILE A 28 16.49 7.44 -15.17
N LEU A 29 16.57 6.37 -14.39
CA LEU A 29 16.80 6.46 -12.94
C LEU A 29 18.17 7.08 -12.62
N GLY A 30 19.21 6.71 -13.37
CA GLY A 30 20.53 7.32 -13.26
C GLY A 30 20.53 8.82 -13.56
N THR A 31 19.79 9.27 -14.58
CA THR A 31 19.64 10.72 -14.87
C THR A 31 18.91 11.48 -13.78
N ALA A 32 18.08 10.80 -12.99
CA ALA A 32 17.43 11.37 -11.80
C ALA A 32 18.28 11.26 -10.52
N GLY A 33 19.54 10.79 -10.62
CA GLY A 33 20.43 10.60 -9.46
C GLY A 33 20.08 9.38 -8.60
N ILE A 34 19.26 8.45 -9.09
CA ILE A 34 18.79 7.28 -8.34
C ILE A 34 19.66 6.06 -8.68
N ALA A 35 20.40 5.57 -7.69
CA ALA A 35 21.18 4.34 -7.81
C ALA A 35 20.25 3.11 -7.84
N THR A 36 20.33 2.32 -8.93
CA THR A 36 19.56 1.09 -9.07
C THR A 36 20.38 -0.10 -8.60
N VAL A 37 19.85 -0.83 -7.61
CA VAL A 37 20.45 -2.09 -7.13
C VAL A 37 19.60 -3.26 -7.65
N PRO A 38 20.12 -4.10 -8.55
CA PRO A 38 19.37 -5.25 -9.04
C PRO A 38 19.20 -6.29 -7.94
N THR A 39 18.00 -6.84 -7.82
CA THR A 39 17.75 -8.06 -7.04
C THR A 39 18.24 -9.27 -7.81
N GLY A 40 18.82 -10.25 -7.12
CA GLY A 40 19.21 -11.52 -7.72
C GLY A 40 18.01 -12.23 -8.35
N VAL A 41 18.27 -12.94 -9.45
CA VAL A 41 17.24 -13.73 -10.15
C VAL A 41 16.72 -14.81 -9.20
N GLN A 42 15.39 -14.90 -9.05
CA GLN A 42 14.73 -15.86 -8.16
C GLN A 42 15.18 -15.79 -6.69
N MET A 43 15.58 -14.60 -6.22
CA MET A 43 15.96 -14.38 -4.83
C MET A 43 14.89 -13.58 -4.06
N PRO A 44 13.76 -14.21 -3.66
CA PRO A 44 12.65 -13.52 -2.99
C PRO A 44 13.08 -12.90 -1.65
N ARG A 45 14.13 -13.43 -1.01
CA ARG A 45 14.68 -12.84 0.23
C ARG A 45 15.24 -11.43 0.03
N MET A 46 15.86 -11.15 -1.12
CA MET A 46 16.35 -9.80 -1.46
C MET A 46 15.21 -8.79 -1.68
N ASN A 47 13.99 -9.28 -1.94
CA ASN A 47 12.80 -8.47 -2.17
C ASN A 47 11.69 -8.73 -1.12
N SER A 48 12.05 -9.31 0.04
CA SER A 48 11.10 -9.91 0.98
C SER A 48 9.97 -8.99 1.44
N ILE A 49 10.23 -7.68 1.52
CA ILE A 49 9.24 -6.66 1.89
C ILE A 49 8.14 -6.56 0.83
N ILE A 50 8.53 -6.44 -0.45
CA ILE A 50 7.57 -6.35 -1.56
C ILE A 50 6.87 -7.68 -1.76
N GLU A 51 7.58 -8.81 -1.67
CA GLU A 51 6.96 -10.13 -1.78
C GLU A 51 5.87 -10.33 -0.72
N ARG A 52 6.15 -9.94 0.53
CA ARG A 52 5.17 -9.97 1.61
C ARG A 52 3.99 -9.05 1.31
N TRP A 53 4.24 -7.84 0.82
CA TRP A 53 3.18 -6.89 0.46
C TRP A 53 2.26 -7.43 -0.64
N VAL A 54 2.83 -7.98 -1.72
CA VAL A 54 2.09 -8.59 -2.83
C VAL A 54 1.27 -9.80 -2.35
N LYS A 55 1.83 -10.62 -1.46
CA LYS A 55 1.10 -11.74 -0.86
C LYS A 55 -0.13 -11.26 -0.05
N THR A 56 0.02 -10.19 0.72
CA THR A 56 -1.10 -9.59 1.47
C THR A 56 -2.15 -9.01 0.53
N LEU A 57 -1.75 -8.24 -0.47
CA LEU A 57 -2.63 -7.71 -1.52
C LEU A 57 -3.45 -8.82 -2.17
N ARG A 58 -2.80 -9.94 -2.53
CA ARG A 58 -3.49 -11.08 -3.15
C ARG A 58 -4.54 -11.68 -2.23
N ALA A 59 -4.16 -12.01 -1.00
CA ALA A 59 -5.04 -12.69 -0.05
C ALA A 59 -6.25 -11.83 0.40
N GLU A 60 -6.08 -10.51 0.44
CA GLU A 60 -7.10 -9.60 0.92
C GLU A 60 -7.98 -9.02 -0.18
N LEU A 61 -7.41 -8.76 -1.36
CA LEU A 61 -8.13 -8.17 -2.49
C LEU A 61 -8.36 -9.17 -3.62
N LEU A 62 -7.28 -9.64 -4.24
CA LEU A 62 -7.38 -10.32 -5.55
C LEU A 62 -8.04 -11.70 -5.46
N ASP A 63 -7.88 -12.41 -4.34
CA ASP A 63 -8.50 -13.71 -4.13
C ASP A 63 -10.00 -13.59 -3.76
N ARG A 64 -10.48 -12.37 -3.45
CA ARG A 64 -11.85 -12.08 -3.00
C ARG A 64 -12.65 -11.21 -3.97
N THR A 65 -12.04 -10.73 -5.05
CA THR A 65 -12.68 -9.82 -6.02
C THR A 65 -12.62 -10.38 -7.43
N LEU A 66 -13.76 -10.36 -8.11
CA LEU A 66 -13.79 -10.68 -9.54
C LEU A 66 -13.34 -9.47 -10.35
N ILE A 67 -12.14 -9.56 -10.95
CA ILE A 67 -11.57 -8.48 -11.75
C ILE A 67 -12.05 -8.60 -13.21
N TRP A 68 -13.04 -7.78 -13.56
CA TRP A 68 -13.63 -7.75 -14.90
C TRP A 68 -12.72 -7.22 -16.02
N ASN A 69 -11.93 -6.17 -15.74
CA ASN A 69 -11.05 -5.55 -16.75
C ASN A 69 -9.87 -4.81 -16.09
N GLN A 70 -8.93 -4.34 -16.92
CA GLN A 70 -7.73 -3.62 -16.46
C GLN A 70 -8.06 -2.30 -15.74
N THR A 71 -9.12 -1.59 -16.15
CA THR A 71 -9.53 -0.35 -15.49
C THR A 71 -10.08 -0.62 -14.09
N HIS A 72 -10.86 -1.69 -13.94
CA HIS A 72 -11.34 -2.17 -12.66
C HIS A 72 -10.17 -2.58 -11.76
N LEU A 73 -9.19 -3.33 -12.29
CA LEU A 73 -7.99 -3.70 -11.54
C LEU A 73 -7.24 -2.46 -11.03
N ARG A 74 -6.97 -1.49 -11.91
CA ARG A 74 -6.25 -0.26 -11.53
C ARG A 74 -6.99 0.54 -10.47
N ARG A 75 -8.32 0.62 -10.56
CA ARG A 75 -9.14 1.26 -9.53
C ARG A 75 -9.05 0.51 -8.20
N ALA A 76 -9.15 -0.82 -8.24
CA ALA A 76 -9.08 -1.66 -7.05
C ALA A 76 -7.71 -1.53 -6.34
N LEU A 77 -6.62 -1.55 -7.12
CA LEU A 77 -5.26 -1.38 -6.60
C LEU A 77 -5.04 0.01 -5.96
N ARG A 78 -5.54 1.08 -6.57
CA ARG A 78 -5.44 2.45 -6.00
C ARG A 78 -6.16 2.58 -4.67
N GLU A 79 -7.37 2.04 -4.58
CA GLU A 79 -8.13 2.06 -3.32
C GLU A 79 -7.46 1.19 -2.24
N TYR A 80 -6.91 0.04 -2.62
CA TYR A 80 -6.13 -0.78 -1.69
C TYR A 80 -4.85 -0.06 -1.23
N GLU A 81 -4.13 0.63 -2.13
CA GLU A 81 -2.95 1.42 -1.77
C GLU A 81 -3.31 2.51 -0.75
N ARG A 82 -4.40 3.25 -1.00
CA ARG A 82 -4.92 4.26 -0.06
C ARG A 82 -5.20 3.63 1.30
N HIS A 83 -5.96 2.53 1.32
CA HIS A 83 -6.27 1.80 2.54
C HIS A 83 -5.01 1.36 3.29
N TYR A 84 -4.04 0.76 2.58
CA TYR A 84 -2.81 0.23 3.17
C TYR A 84 -1.95 1.31 3.82
N ASN A 85 -1.93 2.51 3.23
CA ASN A 85 -1.08 3.61 3.64
C ASN A 85 -1.72 4.56 4.65
N GLU A 86 -3.03 4.77 4.57
CA GLU A 86 -3.73 5.76 5.39
C GLU A 86 -4.49 5.12 6.56
N HIS A 87 -4.98 3.88 6.40
CA HIS A 87 -5.93 3.29 7.34
C HIS A 87 -5.42 2.01 8.01
N ARG A 88 -4.71 1.16 7.27
CA ARG A 88 -4.24 -0.12 7.79
C ARG A 88 -3.24 0.09 8.92
N THR A 89 -3.51 -0.53 10.06
CA THR A 89 -2.62 -0.50 11.22
C THR A 89 -1.44 -1.46 11.02
N HIS A 90 -0.23 -0.99 11.32
CA HIS A 90 0.99 -1.81 11.24
C HIS A 90 1.60 -2.00 12.60
N ARG A 91 1.82 -3.25 13.01
CA ARG A 91 2.43 -3.58 14.30
C ARG A 91 3.82 -2.97 14.47
N SER A 92 4.60 -2.93 13.40
CA SER A 92 5.93 -2.30 13.37
C SER A 92 5.91 -0.77 13.41
N LEU A 93 4.72 -0.16 13.41
CA LEU A 93 4.47 1.27 13.56
C LEU A 93 3.66 1.58 14.83
N ALA A 94 3.73 0.72 15.86
CA ALA A 94 2.93 0.87 17.08
C ALA A 94 1.42 1.00 16.78
N ALA A 95 0.92 0.19 15.82
CA ALA A 95 -0.45 0.21 15.32
C ALA A 95 -0.87 1.48 14.56
N ALA A 96 0.06 2.38 14.21
CA ALA A 96 -0.21 3.46 13.28
C ALA A 96 -0.25 2.99 11.81
N ALA A 97 -0.81 3.83 10.94
CA ALA A 97 -0.70 3.65 9.49
C ALA A 97 0.53 4.40 8.95
N PRO A 98 1.11 4.01 7.79
CA PRO A 98 2.34 4.61 7.28
C PRO A 98 2.27 6.12 7.06
N LEU A 99 1.12 6.62 6.58
CA LEU A 99 0.87 8.03 6.31
C LEU A 99 0.01 8.71 7.40
N ARG A 100 -0.31 8.00 8.48
CA ARG A 100 -1.15 8.52 9.57
C ARG A 100 -0.42 8.45 10.89
N ILE A 101 -0.19 9.61 11.49
CA ILE A 101 0.38 9.72 12.83
C ILE A 101 -0.58 9.04 13.82
N LEU A 102 -0.02 8.29 14.78
CA LEU A 102 -0.81 7.69 15.85
C LEU A 102 -1.51 8.81 16.64
N PRO A 103 -2.85 8.81 16.72
CA PRO A 103 -3.56 9.79 17.54
C PRO A 103 -3.23 9.59 19.03
N GLU A 104 -3.41 10.64 19.83
CA GLU A 104 -3.26 10.53 21.27
C GLU A 104 -4.24 9.48 21.85
N PRO A 105 -3.82 8.71 22.87
CA PRO A 105 -4.71 7.76 23.52
C PRO A 105 -5.95 8.45 24.09
N LEU A 106 -7.12 7.89 23.79
CA LEU A 106 -8.38 8.37 24.35
C LEU A 106 -8.45 8.09 25.86
N LYS A 107 -9.00 9.02 26.63
CA LYS A 107 -9.34 8.80 28.04
C LYS A 107 -10.54 7.85 28.16
N PRO A 108 -10.70 7.11 29.27
CA PRO A 108 -11.81 6.18 29.46
C PRO A 108 -13.20 6.78 29.18
N SER A 109 -13.45 8.00 29.66
CA SER A 109 -14.72 8.70 29.44
C SER A 109 -14.96 9.09 27.98
N GLN A 110 -13.91 9.25 27.17
CA GLN A 110 -14.03 9.49 25.73
C GLN A 110 -14.34 8.18 24.98
N ILE A 111 -13.82 7.04 25.47
CA ILE A 111 -14.11 5.71 24.91
C ILE A 111 -15.58 5.35 25.13
N GLU A 112 -16.14 5.65 26.30
CA GLU A 112 -17.55 5.40 26.62
C GLU A 112 -18.52 6.16 25.70
N ARG A 113 -18.11 7.33 25.20
CA ARG A 113 -18.90 8.17 24.28
C ARG A 113 -18.48 7.99 22.81
N LEU A 114 -17.56 7.07 22.54
CA LEU A 114 -16.99 6.91 21.22
C LEU A 114 -18.02 6.27 20.29
N THR A 115 -18.45 7.01 19.29
CA THR A 115 -19.22 6.46 18.18
C THR A 115 -18.25 6.07 17.06
N VAL A 116 -18.39 4.86 16.53
CA VAL A 116 -17.52 4.34 15.46
C VAL A 116 -18.38 4.10 14.24
N ASP A 117 -17.98 4.70 13.11
CA ASP A 117 -18.58 4.47 11.81
C ASP A 117 -17.73 3.48 10.99
N ARG A 118 -18.42 2.62 10.24
CA ARG A 118 -17.79 1.65 9.34
C ARG A 118 -17.98 2.11 7.90
N GLN A 119 -16.87 2.30 7.21
CA GLN A 119 -16.85 2.58 5.78
C GLN A 119 -16.40 1.35 4.99
N ASP A 120 -17.28 0.87 4.11
CA ASP A 120 -16.96 -0.23 3.20
C ASP A 120 -16.25 0.27 1.95
N ARG A 121 -15.09 -0.34 1.66
CA ARG A 121 -14.30 -0.12 0.45
C ARG A 121 -14.33 -1.36 -0.43
N LEU A 122 -14.14 -1.15 -1.73
CA LEU A 122 -14.06 -2.24 -2.72
C LEU A 122 -15.23 -3.22 -2.65
N GLY A 123 -16.46 -2.68 -2.53
CA GLY A 123 -17.67 -3.50 -2.47
C GLY A 123 -17.81 -4.30 -1.17
N GLY A 124 -17.20 -3.82 -0.07
CA GLY A 124 -17.26 -4.48 1.24
C GLY A 124 -16.18 -5.55 1.43
N VAL A 125 -15.17 -5.61 0.57
CA VAL A 125 -14.01 -6.51 0.77
C VAL A 125 -13.07 -5.96 1.83
N ILE A 126 -13.02 -4.64 1.97
CA ILE A 126 -12.23 -3.93 2.96
C ILE A 126 -13.15 -3.09 3.83
N HIS A 127 -12.93 -3.14 5.14
CA HIS A 127 -13.68 -2.37 6.12
C HIS A 127 -12.75 -1.38 6.80
N GLU A 128 -13.10 -0.11 6.72
CA GLU A 128 -12.44 0.99 7.43
C GLU A 128 -13.34 1.44 8.58
N TYR A 129 -12.73 1.84 9.68
CA TYR A 129 -13.43 2.22 10.91
C TYR A 129 -12.93 3.59 11.35
N HIS A 130 -13.85 4.54 11.47
CA HIS A 130 -13.56 5.92 11.81
C HIS A 130 -14.34 6.32 13.05
N HIS A 131 -13.84 7.29 13.80
CA HIS A 131 -14.63 7.94 14.84
C HIS A 131 -15.70 8.79 14.15
N ALA A 132 -16.97 8.58 14.52
CA ALA A 132 -18.05 9.45 14.09
C ALA A 132 -17.93 10.80 14.83
N ALA A 133 -18.22 11.90 14.11
CA ALA A 133 -18.14 13.26 14.62
C ALA A 133 -19.25 13.59 15.62
#